data_AF-K7ZEJ0-F1
#
_entry.id   AF-K7ZEJ0-F1
#
_cell.length_a   1.000
_cell.length_b   1.000
_cell.length_c   1.000
_cell.angle_alpha   90.00
_cell.angle_beta   90.00
_cell.angle_gamma   90.00
#
_symmetry.space_group_name_H-M   'P 1'
#
loop_
_entity.id
_entity.type
_entity.pdbx_description
1 polymer ?
#
loop_
_entity_poly.entity_id
_entity_poly.type
_entity_poly.pdbx_seq_one_letter_code
_entity_poly.pdbx_strand_id
1 'polypeptide(L)'
;ELRNLGKPTIMINYNPETVSTDYDMCDRLYFEEISFEVVMDIYELEHSEGIILSMGGQLPNNIAMDLHRQQAKVLGTSPESIDSAENRFKFSRMLDRKGILQPRWKELTNHESAIMFCEEVGYPCLVRPSYVLSGAAMNVAYSNQDLLTYLNAASQVSKEHPVVISKFLTEAKEIDVD
;
A
#
# COMPACT_ATOMS: atom_id res chain seq x y z
N GLU A 1 21.04 11.53 8.46
CA GLU A 1 21.65 11.11 7.18
C GLU A 1 21.75 12.19 6.11
N LEU A 2 20.68 12.65 5.45
CA LEU A 2 20.83 13.64 4.35
C LEU A 2 21.55 14.93 4.76
N ARG A 3 21.24 15.45 5.96
CA ARG A 3 21.96 16.57 6.57
C ARG A 3 23.46 16.28 6.77
N ASN A 4 23.81 15.06 7.20
CA ASN A 4 25.21 14.62 7.37
C ASN A 4 25.93 14.52 6.03
N LEU A 5 25.20 14.24 4.94
CA LEU A 5 25.70 14.23 3.56
C LEU A 5 25.75 15.63 2.94
N GLY A 6 25.41 16.69 3.69
CA GLY A 6 25.39 18.07 3.20
C GLY A 6 24.32 18.32 2.13
N LYS A 7 23.27 17.50 2.07
CA LYS A 7 22.15 17.67 1.14
C LYS A 7 21.05 18.50 1.80
N PRO A 8 20.56 19.58 1.14
CA PRO A 8 19.41 20.31 1.64
C PRO A 8 18.16 19.42 1.58
N THR A 9 17.28 19.60 2.56
CA THR A 9 16.12 18.75 2.81
C THR A 9 14.85 19.58 2.85
N ILE A 10 13.85 19.13 2.09
CA ILE A 10 12.50 19.68 2.10
C ILE A 10 11.58 18.62 2.69
N MET A 11 10.77 19.00 3.67
CA MET A 11 9.79 18.14 4.31
C MET A 11 8.38 18.61 3.99
N ILE A 12 7.49 17.67 3.65
CA ILE A 12 6.05 17.92 3.48
C ILE A 12 5.35 17.07 4.53
N ASN A 13 4.70 17.71 5.50
CA ASN A 13 3.96 17.02 6.55
C ASN A 13 2.96 17.98 7.21
N TYR A 14 1.74 17.51 7.48
CA TYR A 14 0.65 18.29 8.06
C TYR A 14 0.35 17.93 9.53
N ASN A 15 1.06 16.95 10.12
CA ASN A 15 0.81 16.55 11.50
C ASN A 15 1.63 17.40 12.48
N PRO A 16 0.99 18.32 13.25
CA PRO A 16 1.69 19.22 14.18
C PRO A 16 2.28 18.50 15.39
N GLU A 17 1.90 17.25 15.64
CA GLU A 17 2.34 16.46 16.80
C GLU A 17 3.60 15.63 16.51
N THR A 18 4.31 15.93 15.41
CA THR A 18 5.49 15.18 14.99
C THR A 18 6.76 16.00 15.09
N VAL A 19 7.84 15.37 15.55
CA VAL A 19 9.18 16.01 15.57
C VAL A 19 9.61 16.43 14.17
N SER A 20 9.18 15.71 13.13
CA SER A 20 9.43 16.07 11.72
C SER A 20 8.96 17.47 11.33
N THR A 21 7.98 18.05 12.05
CA THR A 21 7.46 19.39 11.78
C THR A 21 8.13 20.48 12.62
N ASP A 22 9.14 20.13 13.43
CA ASP A 22 9.96 21.13 14.11
C ASP A 22 10.88 21.86 13.12
N TYR A 23 10.99 23.18 13.29
CA TYR A 23 11.70 24.07 12.36
C TYR A 23 13.19 23.74 12.18
N ASP A 24 13.80 23.00 13.10
CA ASP A 24 15.22 22.63 13.08
C ASP A 24 15.48 21.24 12.50
N MET A 25 14.45 20.48 12.07
CA MET A 25 14.61 19.14 11.51
C MET A 25 14.93 19.10 10.01
N CYS A 26 14.47 20.09 9.25
CA CYS A 26 14.70 20.20 7.81
C CYS A 26 15.10 21.64 7.42
N ASP A 27 15.60 21.83 6.21
CA ASP A 27 15.97 23.16 5.71
C ASP A 27 14.74 23.97 5.29
N ARG A 28 13.67 23.27 4.87
CA ARG A 28 12.38 23.85 4.53
C ARG A 28 11.24 22.90 4.84
N LEU A 29 10.24 23.39 5.58
CA LEU A 29 9.01 22.68 5.90
C LEU A 29 7.85 23.27 5.13
N TYR A 30 7.13 22.42 4.40
CA TYR A 30 5.80 22.68 3.86
C TYR A 30 4.77 21.99 4.74
N PHE A 31 3.98 22.77 5.47
CA PHE A 31 2.95 22.27 6.37
C PHE A 31 1.63 22.09 5.62
N GLU A 32 1.58 21.08 4.75
CA GLU A 32 0.49 20.83 3.80
C GLU A 32 0.08 19.35 3.79
N GLU A 33 -1.17 19.08 3.41
CA GLU A 33 -1.66 17.72 3.22
C GLU A 33 -0.91 17.02 2.06
N ILE A 34 -0.61 15.74 2.22
CA ILE A 34 0.11 14.96 1.21
C ILE A 34 -0.88 14.54 0.12
N SER A 35 -0.90 15.31 -0.97
CA SER A 35 -1.58 14.95 -2.22
C SER A 35 -0.58 14.93 -3.39
N PHE A 36 -0.97 14.31 -4.50
CA PHE A 36 -0.16 14.29 -5.71
C PHE A 36 0.11 15.72 -6.21
N GLU A 37 -0.91 16.57 -6.23
CA GLU A 37 -0.82 17.96 -6.68
C GLU A 37 0.14 18.77 -5.82
N VAL A 38 -0.02 18.72 -4.50
CA VAL A 38 0.84 19.45 -3.56
C VAL A 38 2.30 19.02 -3.70
N VAL A 39 2.54 17.70 -3.75
CA VAL A 39 3.90 17.17 -3.86
C VAL A 39 4.53 17.54 -5.19
N MET A 40 3.78 17.49 -6.29
CA MET A 40 4.29 17.84 -7.62
C MET A 40 4.60 19.34 -7.73
N ASP A 41 3.70 20.20 -7.24
CA ASP A 41 3.88 21.65 -7.23
C ASP A 41 5.14 22.04 -6.46
N ILE A 42 5.35 21.45 -5.27
CA ILE A 42 6.55 21.69 -4.46
C ILE A 42 7.81 21.13 -5.14
N TYR A 43 7.74 19.93 -5.71
CA TYR A 43 8.85 19.30 -6.42
C TYR A 43 9.36 20.17 -7.59
N GLU A 44 8.43 20.73 -8.37
CA GLU A 44 8.74 21.63 -9.48
C GLU A 44 9.24 22.99 -9.01
N LEU A 45 8.55 23.61 -8.05
CA LEU A 45 8.89 24.93 -7.49
C LEU A 45 10.30 24.95 -6.89
N GLU A 46 10.67 23.88 -6.19
CA GLU A 46 11.95 23.76 -5.50
C GLU A 46 13.06 23.20 -6.40
N HIS A 47 12.74 22.81 -7.64
CA HIS A 47 13.66 22.11 -8.54
C HIS A 47 14.40 20.95 -7.86
N SER A 48 13.63 20.13 -7.13
CA SER A 48 14.18 19.07 -6.26
C SER A 48 14.91 17.99 -7.06
N GLU A 49 16.04 17.48 -6.54
CA GLU A 49 16.83 16.41 -7.19
C GLU A 49 16.10 15.05 -7.20
N GLY A 50 15.16 14.86 -6.27
CA GLY A 50 14.33 13.69 -6.16
C GLY A 50 13.49 13.67 -4.90
N ILE A 51 12.58 12.69 -4.83
CA ILE A 51 11.56 12.55 -3.78
C ILE A 51 11.80 11.25 -3.02
N ILE A 52 11.71 11.27 -1.69
CA ILE A 52 11.78 10.07 -0.86
C ILE A 52 10.39 9.78 -0.29
N LEU A 53 9.80 8.64 -0.67
CA LEU A 53 8.44 8.26 -0.26
C LEU A 53 8.41 7.24 0.88
N SER A 54 9.48 6.47 1.05
CA SER A 54 9.54 5.29 1.92
C SER A 54 9.35 5.55 3.42
N MET A 55 9.37 6.82 3.84
CA MET A 55 9.33 7.21 5.25
C MET A 55 7.97 7.74 5.71
N GLY A 56 7.00 7.92 4.80
CA GLY A 56 5.72 8.58 5.11
C GLY A 56 4.49 7.66 5.10
N GLY A 57 4.69 6.33 5.10
CA GLY A 57 3.59 5.36 5.18
C GLY A 57 2.74 5.28 3.91
N GLN A 58 1.43 5.08 4.04
CA GLN A 58 0.57 4.81 2.88
C GLN A 58 0.33 6.03 1.98
N LEU A 59 0.22 7.23 2.56
CA LEU A 59 -0.16 8.42 1.78
C LEU A 59 0.85 8.69 0.64
N PRO A 60 2.17 8.72 0.88
CA PRO A 60 3.14 8.85 -0.21
C PRO A 60 3.19 7.62 -1.13
N ASN A 61 2.99 6.41 -0.61
CA ASN A 61 2.96 5.19 -1.43
C ASN A 61 1.80 5.22 -2.45
N ASN A 62 0.64 5.76 -2.07
CA ASN A 62 -0.53 5.85 -2.93
C ASN A 62 -0.29 6.76 -4.14
N ILE A 63 0.47 7.84 -3.99
CA ILE A 63 0.77 8.80 -5.08
C ILE A 63 2.05 8.43 -5.86
N ALA A 64 2.78 7.39 -5.44
CA ALA A 64 4.08 7.04 -6.03
C ALA A 64 4.00 6.79 -7.54
N MET A 65 2.97 6.07 -7.99
CA MET A 65 2.77 5.77 -9.42
C MET A 65 2.34 7.00 -10.22
N ASP A 66 1.63 7.95 -9.61
CA ASP A 66 1.24 9.20 -10.29
C ASP A 66 2.45 10.11 -10.49
N LEU A 67 3.30 10.24 -9.46
CA LEU A 67 4.61 10.89 -9.56
C LEU A 67 5.48 10.26 -10.64
N HIS A 68 5.53 8.92 -10.68
CA HIS A 68 6.28 8.19 -11.69
C HIS A 68 5.79 8.47 -13.12
N ARG A 69 4.46 8.53 -13.33
CA ARG A 69 3.86 8.86 -14.63
C ARG A 69 4.22 10.27 -15.12
N GLN A 70 4.41 11.21 -14.20
CA GLN A 70 4.92 12.56 -14.49
C GLN A 70 6.44 12.65 -14.56
N GLN A 71 7.15 11.50 -14.54
CA GLN A 71 8.61 11.44 -14.60
C GLN A 71 9.31 12.13 -13.41
N ALA A 72 8.62 12.33 -12.29
CA ALA A 72 9.23 12.80 -11.06
C ALA A 72 10.21 11.74 -10.53
N LYS A 73 11.40 12.17 -10.12
CA LYS A 73 12.48 11.27 -9.73
C LYS A 73 12.28 10.80 -8.28
N VAL A 74 11.73 9.60 -8.11
CA VAL A 74 11.66 8.95 -6.80
C VAL A 74 12.99 8.26 -6.47
N LEU A 75 13.52 8.53 -5.28
CA LEU A 75 14.77 7.99 -4.75
C LEU A 75 14.48 6.78 -3.84
N GLY A 76 15.40 5.82 -3.82
CA GLY A 76 15.26 4.59 -3.03
C GLY A 76 14.44 3.53 -3.77
N THR A 77 13.42 2.98 -3.11
CA THR A 77 12.53 1.98 -3.70
C THR A 77 11.74 2.58 -4.85
N SER A 78 11.79 1.95 -6.04
CA SER A 78 11.11 2.48 -7.21
C SER A 78 9.58 2.45 -7.04
N PRO A 79 8.83 3.40 -7.62
CA PRO A 79 7.37 3.40 -7.59
C PRO A 79 6.74 2.09 -8.07
N GLU A 80 7.32 1.45 -9.09
CA GLU A 80 6.86 0.16 -9.61
C GLU A 80 7.12 -0.98 -8.62
N SER A 81 8.18 -0.89 -7.82
CA SER A 81 8.48 -1.84 -6.75
C SER A 81 7.52 -1.68 -5.58
N ILE A 82 7.19 -0.43 -5.21
CA ILE A 82 6.14 -0.11 -4.23
C ILE A 82 4.80 -0.70 -4.70
N ASP A 83 4.41 -0.39 -5.93
CA ASP A 83 3.19 -0.90 -6.55
C ASP A 83 3.16 -2.43 -6.64
N SER A 84 4.29 -3.08 -6.92
CA SER A 84 4.39 -4.55 -6.93
C SER A 84 4.20 -5.17 -5.55
N ALA A 85 4.53 -4.46 -4.48
CA ALA A 85 4.35 -4.90 -3.10
C ALA A 85 2.93 -4.60 -2.56
N GLU A 86 2.40 -3.42 -2.87
CA GLU A 86 1.09 -2.93 -2.41
C GLU A 86 -0.08 -3.61 -3.15
N ASN A 87 0.10 -3.92 -4.44
CA ASN A 87 -0.91 -4.61 -5.22
C ASN A 87 -0.86 -6.12 -4.93
N ARG A 88 -1.91 -6.63 -4.27
CA ARG A 88 -1.95 -8.03 -3.78
C ARG A 88 -1.88 -9.06 -4.90
N PHE A 89 -2.43 -8.76 -6.07
CA PHE A 89 -2.32 -9.63 -7.23
C PHE A 89 -0.89 -9.66 -7.77
N LYS A 90 -0.24 -8.50 -7.95
CA LYS A 90 1.15 -8.42 -8.40
C LYS A 90 2.09 -9.11 -7.42
N PHE A 91 1.89 -8.87 -6.13
CA PHE A 91 2.68 -9.49 -5.06
C PHE A 91 2.54 -11.01 -5.06
N SER A 92 1.31 -11.53 -5.01
CA SER A 92 1.08 -12.98 -4.99
C SER A 92 1.60 -13.65 -6.26
N ARG A 93 1.38 -13.03 -7.43
CA ARG A 93 1.93 -13.51 -8.70
C ARG A 93 3.47 -13.50 -8.73
N MET A 94 4.11 -12.52 -8.08
CA MET A 94 5.56 -12.48 -7.93
C MET A 94 6.06 -13.65 -7.08
N LEU A 95 5.40 -13.96 -5.96
CA LEU A 95 5.74 -15.11 -5.12
C LEU A 95 5.63 -16.43 -5.90
N ASP A 96 4.55 -16.61 -6.66
CA ASP A 96 4.37 -17.80 -7.52
C ASP A 96 5.51 -17.95 -8.53
N ARG A 97 5.90 -16.85 -9.20
CA ARG A 97 7.01 -16.85 -10.17
C ARG A 97 8.35 -17.22 -9.52
N LYS A 98 8.54 -16.84 -8.26
CA LYS A 98 9.75 -17.15 -7.49
C LYS A 98 9.71 -18.53 -6.82
N GLY A 99 8.60 -19.25 -6.92
CA GLY A 99 8.41 -20.53 -6.23
C GLY A 99 8.36 -20.40 -4.70
N ILE A 100 8.00 -19.21 -4.20
CA ILE A 100 7.81 -18.98 -2.76
C ILE A 100 6.42 -19.47 -2.39
N LEU A 101 6.35 -20.33 -1.36
CA LEU A 101 5.08 -20.88 -0.90
C LEU A 101 4.18 -19.78 -0.33
N GLN A 102 2.91 -19.83 -0.70
CA GLN A 102 1.86 -18.98 -0.18
C GLN A 102 0.54 -19.77 -0.10
N PRO A 103 -0.43 -19.34 0.72
CA PRO A 103 -1.74 -19.97 0.74
C PRO A 103 -2.40 -19.94 -0.64
N ARG A 104 -3.32 -20.89 -0.91
CA ARG A 104 -4.14 -20.84 -2.12
C ARG A 104 -4.82 -19.48 -2.18
N TRP A 105 -4.68 -18.78 -3.31
CA TRP A 105 -5.15 -17.41 -3.47
C TRP A 105 -5.79 -17.21 -4.85
N LYS A 106 -6.67 -16.22 -4.98
CA LYS A 106 -7.26 -15.81 -6.24
C LYS A 106 -7.69 -14.35 -6.21
N GLU A 107 -7.43 -13.62 -7.29
CA GLU A 107 -8.01 -12.30 -7.55
C GLU A 107 -9.41 -12.48 -8.14
N LEU A 108 -10.40 -11.85 -7.51
CA LEU A 108 -11.82 -12.09 -7.80
C LEU A 108 -12.57 -10.76 -7.91
N THR A 109 -13.41 -10.67 -8.94
CA THR A 109 -14.17 -9.46 -9.29
C THR A 109 -15.67 -9.62 -9.10
N ASN A 110 -16.16 -10.83 -8.83
CA ASN A 110 -17.58 -11.10 -8.66
C ASN A 110 -17.85 -12.08 -7.51
N HIS A 111 -19.00 -11.91 -6.86
CA HIS A 111 -19.41 -12.67 -5.68
C HIS A 111 -19.48 -14.18 -5.91
N GLU A 112 -20.01 -14.62 -7.05
CA GLU A 112 -20.18 -16.04 -7.38
C GLU A 112 -18.83 -16.76 -7.46
N SER A 113 -17.87 -16.17 -8.18
CA SER A 113 -16.51 -16.68 -8.28
C SER A 113 -15.79 -16.73 -6.93
N ALA A 114 -16.10 -15.79 -6.04
CA ALA A 114 -15.54 -15.76 -4.69
C ALA A 114 -16.08 -16.86 -3.80
N ILE A 115 -17.40 -17.11 -3.85
CA ILE A 115 -18.02 -18.23 -3.13
C ILE A 115 -17.45 -19.55 -3.63
N MET A 116 -17.42 -19.79 -4.95
CA MET A 116 -16.87 -21.02 -5.52
C MET A 116 -15.42 -21.25 -5.09
N PHE A 117 -14.58 -20.21 -5.09
CA PHE A 117 -13.21 -20.31 -4.62
C PHE A 117 -13.13 -20.68 -3.13
N CYS A 118 -13.94 -20.04 -2.27
CA CYS A 118 -13.93 -20.31 -0.83
C CYS A 118 -14.45 -21.72 -0.49
N GLU A 119 -15.44 -22.22 -1.23
CA GLU A 119 -15.93 -23.60 -1.10
C GLU A 119 -14.86 -24.61 -1.56
N GLU A 120 -14.12 -24.30 -2.63
CA GLU A 120 -13.05 -25.15 -3.13
C GLU A 120 -11.84 -25.24 -2.19
N VAL A 121 -11.41 -24.11 -1.59
CA VAL A 121 -10.26 -24.07 -0.67
C VAL A 121 -10.64 -24.38 0.78
N GLY A 122 -11.93 -24.31 1.10
CA GLY A 122 -12.49 -24.47 2.44
C GLY A 122 -12.30 -23.27 3.35
N TYR A 123 -13.29 -22.98 4.19
CA TYR A 123 -13.22 -21.93 5.21
C TYR A 123 -12.30 -22.29 6.40
N PRO A 124 -11.75 -21.31 7.14
CA PRO A 124 -11.88 -19.86 6.92
C PRO A 124 -11.04 -19.34 5.74
N CYS A 125 -11.47 -18.22 5.14
CA CYS A 125 -10.81 -17.51 4.05
C CYS A 125 -10.55 -16.04 4.42
N LEU A 126 -9.42 -15.50 3.99
CA LEU A 126 -9.00 -14.13 4.25
C LEU A 126 -9.27 -13.25 3.04
N VAL A 127 -10.08 -12.22 3.23
CA VAL A 127 -10.45 -11.21 2.23
C VAL A 127 -9.53 -10.01 2.39
N ARG A 128 -8.74 -9.68 1.37
CA ARG A 128 -7.73 -8.60 1.42
C ARG A 128 -7.88 -7.64 0.23
N PRO A 129 -8.28 -6.39 0.45
CA PRO A 129 -8.17 -5.35 -0.59
C PRO A 129 -6.70 -4.97 -0.85
N SER A 130 -6.43 -4.39 -2.03
CA SER A 130 -5.13 -3.82 -2.38
C SER A 130 -5.02 -2.36 -1.93
N TYR A 131 -3.79 -1.85 -1.75
CA TYR A 131 -3.49 -0.46 -1.33
C TYR A 131 -4.11 -0.04 0.01
N VAL A 132 -4.24 -1.00 0.93
CA VAL A 132 -4.69 -0.74 2.30
C VAL A 132 -3.65 -1.26 3.30
N LEU A 133 -3.20 -0.39 4.20
CA LEU A 133 -2.31 -0.72 5.31
C LEU A 133 -3.08 -1.06 6.60
N SER A 134 -2.39 -1.75 7.51
CA SER A 134 -2.83 -2.03 8.88
C SER A 134 -4.11 -2.87 9.02
N GLY A 135 -4.44 -3.67 8.00
CA GLY A 135 -5.60 -4.54 8.06
C GLY A 135 -6.95 -3.82 7.99
N ALA A 136 -6.97 -2.53 7.67
CA ALA A 136 -8.22 -1.85 7.39
C ALA A 136 -8.96 -2.60 6.26
N ALA A 137 -10.21 -2.97 6.51
CA ALA A 137 -11.03 -3.82 5.64
C ALA A 137 -10.51 -5.25 5.35
N MET A 138 -9.45 -5.73 6.04
CA MET A 138 -9.10 -7.16 6.03
C MET A 138 -10.08 -7.93 6.92
N ASN A 139 -10.70 -8.98 6.37
CA ASN A 139 -11.70 -9.76 7.09
C ASN A 139 -11.49 -11.25 6.89
N VAL A 140 -11.73 -12.03 7.94
CA VAL A 140 -11.71 -13.50 7.89
C VAL A 140 -13.14 -14.00 7.79
N ALA A 141 -13.51 -14.51 6.62
CA ALA A 141 -14.80 -15.16 6.39
C ALA A 141 -14.75 -16.59 6.90
N TYR A 142 -15.77 -17.00 7.66
CA TYR A 142 -15.95 -18.37 8.12
C TYR A 142 -17.08 -19.09 7.37
N SER A 143 -17.88 -18.34 6.61
CA SER A 143 -19.01 -18.82 5.82
C SER A 143 -19.25 -17.97 4.57
N ASN A 144 -20.10 -18.47 3.66
CA ASN A 144 -20.57 -17.72 2.50
C ASN A 144 -21.26 -16.40 2.92
N GLN A 145 -21.96 -16.39 4.05
CA GLN A 145 -22.66 -15.20 4.56
C GLN A 145 -21.68 -14.11 5.03
N ASP A 146 -20.61 -14.50 5.73
CA ASP A 146 -19.56 -13.57 6.14
C ASP A 146 -18.87 -12.99 4.91
N LEU A 147 -18.53 -13.85 3.95
CA LEU A 147 -17.88 -13.46 2.70
C LEU A 147 -18.68 -12.39 1.96
N LEU A 148 -19.99 -12.59 1.78
CA LEU A 148 -20.85 -11.62 1.10
C LEU A 148 -20.92 -10.29 1.85
N THR A 149 -20.98 -10.32 3.19
CA THR A 149 -20.94 -9.10 4.01
C THR A 149 -19.66 -8.31 3.76
N TYR A 150 -18.51 -9.00 3.75
CA TYR A 150 -17.20 -8.37 3.56
C TYR A 150 -16.96 -7.88 2.14
N LEU A 151 -17.40 -8.63 1.12
CA LEU A 151 -17.30 -8.19 -0.27
C LEU A 151 -18.14 -6.95 -0.55
N ASN A 152 -19.36 -6.88 0.01
CA ASN A 152 -20.20 -5.69 -0.09
C ASN A 152 -19.53 -4.48 0.57
N ALA A 153 -18.96 -4.64 1.76
CA ALA A 153 -18.21 -3.57 2.43
C ALA A 153 -16.96 -3.16 1.65
N ALA A 154 -16.17 -4.12 1.16
CA ALA A 154 -14.96 -3.86 0.40
C ALA A 154 -15.25 -3.15 -0.94
N SER A 155 -16.35 -3.50 -1.62
CA SER A 155 -16.77 -2.84 -2.86
C SER A 155 -17.15 -1.36 -2.68
N GLN A 156 -17.56 -0.96 -1.47
CA GLN A 156 -17.78 0.45 -1.14
C GLN A 156 -16.46 1.21 -0.93
N VAL A 157 -15.44 0.53 -0.43
CA VAL A 157 -14.12 1.10 -0.12
C VAL A 157 -13.23 1.16 -1.37
N SER A 158 -13.31 0.17 -2.25
CA SER A 158 -12.50 0.11 -3.47
C SER A 158 -13.33 -0.32 -4.67
N LYS A 159 -13.91 0.67 -5.38
CA LYS A 159 -14.67 0.42 -6.62
C LYS A 159 -13.78 0.04 -7.79
N GLU A 160 -12.50 0.41 -7.76
CA GLU A 160 -11.56 0.24 -8.88
C GLU A 160 -10.57 -0.92 -8.71
N HIS A 161 -10.49 -1.54 -7.51
CA HIS A 161 -9.53 -2.62 -7.28
C HIS A 161 -10.22 -3.95 -6.97
N PRO A 162 -9.84 -5.02 -7.68
CA PRO A 162 -10.31 -6.37 -7.38
C PRO A 162 -9.80 -6.81 -6.00
N VAL A 163 -10.60 -7.64 -5.33
CA VAL A 163 -10.27 -8.18 -4.02
C VAL A 163 -9.49 -9.48 -4.19
N VAL A 164 -8.42 -9.64 -3.42
CA VAL A 164 -7.68 -10.90 -3.35
C VAL A 164 -8.17 -11.69 -2.15
N ILE A 165 -8.60 -12.92 -2.41
CA ILE A 165 -9.01 -13.86 -1.35
C ILE A 165 -7.97 -14.97 -1.28
N SER A 166 -7.62 -15.35 -0.06
CA SER A 166 -6.66 -16.42 0.21
C SER A 166 -7.15 -17.36 1.30
N LYS A 167 -6.68 -18.61 1.31
CA LYS A 167 -6.94 -19.54 2.41
C LYS A 167 -6.32 -18.97 3.69
N PHE A 168 -7.13 -18.82 4.74
CA PHE A 168 -6.62 -18.41 6.04
C PHE A 168 -5.94 -19.61 6.73
N LEU A 169 -4.72 -19.39 7.21
CA LEU A 169 -3.95 -20.40 7.94
C LEU A 169 -4.20 -20.23 9.44
N THR A 170 -4.97 -21.15 10.01
CA THR A 170 -5.16 -21.25 11.46
C THR A 170 -3.97 -21.95 12.10
N GLU A 171 -3.69 -21.65 13.37
CA GLU A 171 -2.62 -22.29 14.16
C GLU A 171 -1.20 -22.09 13.57
N ALA A 172 -1.04 -21.08 12.72
CA ALA A 172 0.25 -20.69 12.19
C ALA A 172 0.99 -19.77 13.17
N LYS A 173 2.32 -19.81 13.12
CA LYS A 173 3.16 -18.81 13.78
C LYS A 173 3.43 -17.67 12.79
N GLU A 174 3.06 -16.46 13.17
CA GLU A 174 3.38 -15.23 12.43
C GLU A 174 4.79 -14.76 12.83
N ILE A 175 5.58 -14.35 11.85
CA ILE A 175 6.95 -13.87 12.02
C ILE A 175 7.13 -12.69 11.07
N ASP A 176 7.55 -11.56 11.63
CA ASP A 176 7.94 -10.37 10.88
C ASP A 176 9.47 -10.24 10.84
N VAL A 177 10.00 -9.76 9.71
CA VAL A 177 11.43 -9.55 9.47
C VAL A 177 11.62 -8.18 8.85
N ASP A 178 12.35 -7.32 9.53
CA ASP A 178 12.80 -5.99 9.07
C ASP A 178 14.19 -6.04 8.43
#